data_AF-A0A831NY10-F1
#
_entry.id   AF-A0A831NY10-F1
#
_cell.length_a   1.000
_cell.length_b   1.000
_cell.length_c   1.000
_cell.angle_alpha   90.00
_cell.angle_beta   90.00
_cell.angle_gamma   90.00
#
_symmetry.space_group_name_H-M   'P 1'
#
loop_
_entity.id
_entity.type
_entity.pdbx_description
1 polymer ?
#
loop_
_entity_poly.entity_id
_entity_poly.type
_entity_poly.pdbx_seq_one_letter_code
_entity_poly.pdbx_strand_id
1 'polypeptide(L)'
;MSIDKQIHLLDKLQSLLEKQIELARQGNINKVEVLSKQAGSVVGKIAQTGVLELPEFKNRQEQLQKLYEDLCLAVTVQKAGTTEELSRVRKGKKTIEVYRSNI
;
A
#
# COMPACT_ATOMS: atom_id res chain seq x y z
N MET A 1 8.29 5.72 -28.30
CA MET A 1 7.22 6.29 -27.44
C MET A 1 7.63 7.72 -27.09
N SER A 2 6.70 8.70 -27.07
CA SER A 2 7.05 10.09 -26.69
C SER A 2 7.40 10.16 -25.20
N ILE A 3 8.38 10.99 -24.85
CA ILE A 3 8.82 11.28 -23.47
C ILE A 3 7.62 11.72 -22.60
N ASP A 4 6.67 12.46 -23.18
CA ASP A 4 5.45 12.91 -22.48
C ASP A 4 4.58 11.75 -21.97
N LYS A 5 4.52 10.65 -22.71
CA LYS A 5 3.77 9.45 -22.28
C LYS A 5 4.46 8.77 -21.10
N GLN A 6 5.78 8.83 -21.03
CA GLN A 6 6.57 8.24 -19.95
C GLN A 6 6.46 9.09 -18.68
N ILE A 7 6.51 10.42 -18.80
CA ILE A 7 6.26 11.36 -17.70
C ILE A 7 4.86 11.15 -17.13
N HIS A 8 3.84 11.04 -17.98
CA HIS A 8 2.46 10.80 -17.55
C HIS A 8 2.30 9.45 -16.82
N LEU A 9 3.02 8.40 -17.25
CA LEU A 9 2.98 7.10 -16.56
C LEU A 9 3.60 7.19 -15.15
N LEU A 10 4.69 7.93 -15.00
CA LEU A 10 5.35 8.16 -13.71
C LEU A 10 4.47 9.01 -12.78
N ASP A 11 3.87 10.09 -13.28
CA ASP A 11 2.97 10.94 -12.50
C ASP A 11 1.74 10.14 -12.03
N LYS A 12 1.22 9.28 -12.91
CA LYS A 12 0.13 8.37 -12.58
C LYS A 12 0.54 7.38 -11.49
N LEU A 13 1.74 6.81 -11.57
CA LEU A 13 2.24 5.90 -10.53
C LEU A 13 2.38 6.61 -9.18
N GLN A 14 2.94 7.82 -9.17
CA GLN A 14 3.08 8.63 -7.96
C GLN A 14 1.72 8.90 -7.31
N SER A 15 0.74 9.38 -8.09
CA SER A 15 -0.60 9.66 -7.57
C SER A 15 -1.31 8.41 -7.01
N LEU A 16 -1.04 7.23 -7.59
CA LEU A 16 -1.58 5.96 -7.10
C LEU A 16 -0.95 5.57 -5.76
N LEU A 17 0.37 5.71 -5.62
CA LEU A 17 1.08 5.43 -4.37
C LEU A 17 0.64 6.37 -3.24
N GLU A 18 0.56 7.68 -3.50
CA GLU A 18 0.08 8.66 -2.51
C GLU A 18 -1.34 8.31 -2.03
N LYS A 19 -2.23 7.97 -2.95
CA LYS A 19 -3.61 7.58 -2.62
C LYS A 19 -3.69 6.26 -1.85
N GLN A 20 -2.79 5.31 -2.13
CA GLN A 20 -2.68 4.07 -1.37
C GLN A 20 -2.21 4.33 0.07
N ILE A 21 -1.25 5.24 0.28
CA ILE A 21 -0.77 5.63 1.61
C ILE A 21 -1.91 6.26 2.42
N GLU A 22 -2.67 7.18 1.82
CA GLU A 22 -3.83 7.80 2.48
C GLU A 22 -4.88 6.75 2.88
N LEU A 23 -5.24 5.84 1.96
CA LEU A 23 -6.24 4.82 2.24
C LEU A 23 -5.78 3.78 3.26
N ALA A 24 -4.47 3.44 3.28
CA ALA A 24 -3.88 2.61 4.31
C ALA A 24 -4.00 3.29 5.68
N ARG A 25 -3.61 4.57 5.79
CA ARG A 25 -3.77 5.34 7.03
C ARG A 25 -5.24 5.42 7.50
N GLN A 26 -6.19 5.43 6.58
CA GLN A 26 -7.62 5.47 6.87
C GLN A 26 -8.26 4.11 7.23
N GLY A 27 -7.50 3.01 7.27
CA GLY A 27 -8.11 1.71 7.58
C GLY A 27 -8.63 0.95 6.35
N ASN A 28 -8.58 1.53 5.14
CA ASN A 28 -9.35 1.06 3.98
C ASN A 28 -8.59 0.06 3.09
N ILE A 29 -8.20 -1.09 3.64
CA ILE A 29 -7.39 -2.12 2.95
C ILE A 29 -8.01 -2.58 1.63
N ASN A 30 -9.33 -2.73 1.56
CA ASN A 30 -10.01 -3.19 0.34
C ASN A 30 -9.76 -2.24 -0.84
N LYS A 31 -9.78 -0.92 -0.60
CA LYS A 31 -9.46 0.07 -1.64
C LYS A 31 -7.98 0.13 -1.95
N VAL A 32 -7.11 -0.09 -0.96
CA VAL A 32 -5.66 -0.21 -1.17
C VAL A 32 -5.36 -1.36 -2.13
N GLU A 33 -5.98 -2.53 -1.94
CA GLU A 33 -5.75 -3.70 -2.81
C GLU A 33 -6.13 -3.44 -4.27
N VAL A 34 -7.27 -2.78 -4.52
CA VAL A 34 -7.71 -2.41 -5.87
C VAL A 34 -6.70 -1.47 -6.53
N LEU A 35 -6.21 -0.47 -5.80
CA LEU A 35 -5.19 0.44 -6.31
C LEU A 35 -3.83 -0.26 -6.51
N SER A 36 -3.50 -1.28 -5.71
CA SER A 36 -2.27 -2.07 -5.89
C SER A 36 -2.25 -2.82 -7.21
N LYS A 37 -3.41 -3.36 -7.63
CA LYS A 37 -3.54 -4.00 -8.95
C LYS A 37 -3.36 -2.98 -10.09
N GLN A 38 -3.90 -1.77 -9.92
CA GLN A 38 -3.72 -0.69 -10.91
C GLN A 38 -2.28 -0.19 -10.97
N ALA A 39 -1.65 0.03 -9.82
CA ALA A 39 -0.25 0.42 -9.71
C ALA A 39 0.67 -0.64 -10.34
N GLY A 40 0.41 -1.93 -10.08
CA GLY A 40 1.16 -3.03 -10.70
C GLY A 40 1.11 -3.03 -12.23
N SER A 41 -0.05 -2.71 -12.82
CA SER A 41 -0.17 -2.56 -14.29
C SER A 41 0.64 -1.37 -14.82
N VAL A 42 0.71 -0.27 -14.07
CA VAL A 42 1.49 0.92 -14.45
C VAL A 42 2.99 0.65 -14.30
N VAL A 43 3.42 0.00 -13.22
CA VAL A 43 4.81 -0.42 -13.01
C VAL A 43 5.26 -1.37 -14.13
N GLY A 44 4.43 -2.34 -14.51
CA GLY A 44 4.74 -3.24 -15.63
C GLY A 44 4.98 -2.50 -16.95
N LYS A 45 4.18 -1.45 -17.23
CA LYS A 45 4.37 -0.60 -18.41
C LYS A 45 5.65 0.24 -18.33
N ILE A 46 5.98 0.77 -17.15
CA ILE A 46 7.20 1.54 -16.93
C ILE A 46 8.44 0.65 -17.07
N ALA A 47 8.40 -0.56 -16.48
CA ALA A 47 9.49 -1.54 -16.57
C ALA A 47 9.76 -1.95 -18.02
N GLN A 48 8.71 -2.17 -18.83
CA GLN A 48 8.86 -2.45 -20.27
C GLN A 48 9.50 -1.31 -21.05
N THR A 49 9.43 -0.07 -20.56
CA THR A 49 10.01 1.10 -21.23
C THR A 49 11.45 1.41 -20.81
N GLY A 50 11.98 0.80 -19.75
CA GLY A 50 13.36 1.04 -19.27
C GLY A 50 13.62 2.48 -18.77
N VAL A 51 12.59 3.31 -18.63
CA VAL A 51 12.72 4.75 -18.36
C VAL A 51 13.37 5.05 -17.02
N LEU A 52 13.21 4.17 -16.04
CA LEU A 52 13.81 4.32 -14.72
C LEU A 52 15.34 4.07 -14.71
N GLU A 53 15.90 3.50 -15.78
CA GLU A 53 17.35 3.29 -15.91
C GLU A 53 18.07 4.52 -16.46
N LEU A 54 17.32 5.50 -16.99
CA LEU A 54 17.87 6.75 -17.50
C LEU A 54 18.26 7.68 -16.33
N PRO A 55 19.46 8.29 -16.38
CA PRO A 55 19.95 9.16 -15.31
C PRO A 55 19.05 10.38 -15.05
N GLU A 56 18.32 10.83 -16.07
CA GLU A 56 17.36 11.94 -16.01
C GLU A 56 16.17 11.67 -15.07
N PHE A 57 15.82 10.40 -14.86
CA PHE A 57 14.70 9.98 -14.04
C PHE A 57 15.11 9.46 -12.65
N LYS A 58 16.40 9.51 -12.32
CA LYS A 58 16.95 9.00 -11.05
C LYS A 58 16.32 9.67 -9.82
N ASN A 59 16.14 11.00 -9.85
CA ASN A 59 15.46 11.73 -8.76
C ASN A 59 14.01 11.25 -8.57
N ARG A 60 13.30 10.95 -9.67
CA ARG A 60 11.93 10.41 -9.61
C ARG A 60 11.91 8.98 -9.08
N GLN A 61 12.90 8.17 -9.44
CA GLN A 61 13.04 6.81 -8.92
C GLN A 61 13.22 6.83 -7.40
N GLU A 62 14.08 7.71 -6.88
CA GLU A 62 14.28 7.87 -5.43
C GLU A 62 13.00 8.32 -4.70
N GLN A 63 12.23 9.23 -5.30
CA GLN A 63 10.94 9.64 -4.76
C GLN A 63 9.91 8.49 -4.74
N LEU A 64 9.82 7.72 -5.82
CA LEU A 64 8.93 6.56 -5.89
C LEU A 64 9.32 5.47 -4.88
N GLN A 65 10.62 5.27 -4.67
CA GLN A 65 11.11 4.34 -3.66
C GLN A 65 10.68 4.76 -2.25
N LYS A 66 10.84 6.04 -1.89
CA LYS A 66 10.38 6.56 -0.59
C LYS A 66 8.87 6.37 -0.40
N LEU A 67 8.06 6.66 -1.41
CA LEU A 67 6.61 6.45 -1.35
C LEU A 67 6.25 4.97 -1.17
N TYR A 68 6.99 4.06 -1.80
CA TYR A 68 6.78 2.63 -1.63
C TYR A 68 7.16 2.15 -0.21
N GLU A 69 8.26 2.66 0.34
CA GLU A 69 8.68 2.39 1.73
C GLU A 69 7.63 2.91 2.73
N ASP A 70 7.12 4.12 2.52
CA ASP A 70 6.04 4.72 3.34
C ASP A 70 4.75 3.89 3.27
N LEU A 71 4.40 3.38 2.08
CA LEU A 71 3.24 2.50 1.91
C LEU A 71 3.44 1.18 2.68
N CYS A 72 4.62 0.56 2.57
CA CYS A 72 4.96 -0.65 3.32
C CYS A 72 4.84 -0.43 4.82
N LEU A 73 5.34 0.71 5.31
CA LEU A 73 5.24 1.08 6.72
C LEU A 73 3.78 1.25 7.14
N ALA A 74 2.98 2.00 6.37
CA ALA A 74 1.56 2.23 6.67
C ALA A 74 0.76 0.91 6.74
N VAL A 75 0.96 0.01 5.77
CA VAL A 75 0.30 -1.30 5.76
C VAL A 75 0.76 -2.17 6.94
N THR A 76 2.04 -2.09 7.32
CA THR A 76 2.58 -2.84 8.46
C THR A 76 1.99 -2.38 9.78
N VAL A 77 1.91 -1.07 10.00
CA VAL A 77 1.27 -0.48 11.19
C VAL A 77 -0.19 -0.93 11.29
N GLN A 78 -0.90 -0.91 10.17
CA GLN A 78 -2.31 -1.29 10.13
C GLN A 78 -2.53 -2.79 10.40
N LYS A 79 -1.65 -3.65 9.87
CA LYS A 79 -1.64 -5.10 10.18
C LYS A 79 -1.41 -5.33 11.67
N ALA A 80 -0.48 -4.60 12.28
CA ALA A 80 -0.20 -4.71 13.72
C ALA A 80 -1.42 -4.33 14.56
N GLY A 81 -2.06 -3.19 14.26
CA GLY A 81 -3.28 -2.75 14.96
C GLY A 81 -4.42 -3.76 14.86
N THR A 82 -4.69 -4.29 13.66
CA THR A 82 -5.74 -5.31 13.43
C THR A 82 -5.45 -6.60 14.21
N THR A 83 -4.19 -7.00 14.31
CA THR A 83 -3.77 -8.19 15.07
C THR A 83 -4.01 -8.01 16.57
N GLU A 84 -3.74 -6.82 17.09
CA GLU A 84 -3.98 -6.49 18.48
C GLU A 84 -5.48 -6.49 18.81
N GLU A 85 -6.32 -5.86 17.99
CA GLU A 85 -7.78 -5.86 18.14
C GLU A 85 -8.34 -7.29 18.11
N LEU A 86 -7.89 -8.12 17.17
CA LEU A 86 -8.30 -9.52 17.09
C LEU A 86 -7.92 -10.29 18.37
N SER A 87 -6.75 -10.01 18.95
CA SER A 87 -6.32 -10.61 20.22
C SER A 87 -7.24 -10.23 21.38
N ARG A 88 -7.71 -8.97 21.42
CA ARG A 88 -8.66 -8.48 22.43
C ARG A 88 -10.02 -9.15 22.28
N VAL A 89 -10.53 -9.26 21.05
CA VAL A 89 -11.79 -9.97 20.75
C VAL A 89 -11.72 -11.44 21.17
N ARG A 90 -10.61 -12.13 20.87
CA ARG A 90 -10.41 -13.54 21.27
C ARG A 90 -10.36 -13.71 22.79
N LYS A 91 -9.69 -12.80 23.50
CA LYS A 91 -9.66 -12.80 24.98
C LYS A 91 -11.07 -12.58 25.55
N GLY A 92 -11.81 -11.61 25.03
CA GLY A 92 -13.20 -11.35 25.42
C GLY A 92 -14.12 -12.56 25.20
N LYS A 93 -14.02 -13.21 24.03
CA LYS A 93 -14.74 -14.45 23.74
C LYS A 93 -14.44 -15.54 24.76
N LYS A 94 -13.15 -15.78 25.06
CA LYS A 94 -12.73 -16.80 26.03
C LYS A 94 -13.28 -16.51 27.43
N THR A 95 -13.29 -15.24 27.84
CA THR A 95 -13.90 -14.83 29.12
C THR A 95 -15.40 -15.13 29.15
N ILE A 96 -16.15 -14.80 28.10
CA ILE A 96 -17.59 -15.08 28.01
C ILE A 96 -17.86 -16.60 28.03
N GLU A 97 -17.07 -17.40 27.31
CA GLU A 97 -17.18 -18.87 27.32
C GLU A 97 -16.95 -19.47 28.71
N VAL A 98 -15.99 -18.93 29.47
CA VAL A 98 -15.74 -19.35 30.86
C VAL A 98 -16.92 -19.00 31.76
N TYR A 99 -17.49 -17.79 31.64
CA TYR A 99 -18.68 -17.42 32.40
C TYR A 99 -19.90 -18.29 32.07
N ARG A 100 -20.09 -18.61 30.79
CA ARG A 100 -21.20 -19.48 30.34
C ARG A 100 -21.06 -20.93 30.79
N SER A 101 -19.84 -21.41 31.04
CA SER A 101 -19.59 -22.80 31.48
C SER A 101 -19.67 -22.99 33.00
N ASN A 102 -19.73 -21.90 33.77
CA ASN A 102 -19.81 -21.90 35.24
C ASN A 102 -21.23 -21.60 35.76
N ILE A 103 -22.24 -21.58 34.89
CA ILE A 103 -23.68 -21.49 35.16
C ILE A 103 -24.32 -22.75 34.59
#